data_AF-A0AAV3SYA1-F1
#
_entry.id   AF-A0AAV3SYA1-F1
#
_cell.length_a   1.000
_cell.length_b   1.000
_cell.length_c   1.000
_cell.angle_alpha   90.00
_cell.angle_beta   90.00
_cell.angle_gamma   90.00
#
_symmetry.space_group_name_H-M   'P 1'
#
loop_
_entity.id
_entity.type
_entity.pdbx_description
1 polymer ?
#
loop_
_entity_poly.entity_id
_entity_poly.type
_entity_poly.pdbx_seq_one_letter_code
_entity_poly.pdbx_strand_id
1 'polypeptide(L)'
;MPDGTSETTGEVSVSGGAAKWLEARAAESNLDPDAFLMRLVAAFRTVEESGEVSFATESDLDSVSEEVEALSGDVDSLEDDLDALRRETEADVEDVRERVVQVAEALDETADASHDHPELTERMDTAAETVKHLRAETRAVSEEVEDLREWATEGFENYEDVLEYLTETTEDLDEKVGTLARVLVDVRRSTRALAAAEEERAAAGALKHMANEQGVREGVCEECENAVDIALLTDATCPFCQSTFSGVESSRRFGLFQSATLTTGERPALEAPDVEDSLDDELEELVDE
;
A
#
# COMPACT_ATOMS: atom_id res chain seq x y z
N MET A 1 -19.63 -47.13 -115.28
CA MET A 1 -21.01 -47.34 -115.79
C MET A 1 -21.95 -47.24 -114.59
N PRO A 2 -22.70 -46.12 -114.37
CA PRO A 2 -22.97 -45.03 -115.32
C PRO A 2 -21.69 -44.18 -115.43
N ASP A 3 -20.73 -44.52 -116.27
CA ASP A 3 -20.69 -44.60 -117.72
C ASP A 3 -20.07 -43.28 -118.13
N GLY A 4 -18.93 -43.38 -118.80
CA GLY A 4 -18.15 -42.22 -119.19
C GLY A 4 -17.16 -41.75 -118.14
N THR A 5 -16.21 -42.60 -117.77
CA THR A 5 -14.79 -42.25 -117.83
C THR A 5 -14.03 -43.55 -117.62
N SER A 6 -13.81 -44.28 -118.70
CA SER A 6 -12.70 -45.22 -118.74
C SER A 6 -11.44 -44.37 -118.54
N GLU A 7 -11.01 -44.19 -117.29
CA GLU A 7 -9.62 -43.81 -117.03
C GLU A 7 -8.80 -45.00 -117.49
N THR A 8 -8.43 -44.93 -118.76
CA THR A 8 -7.35 -45.71 -119.31
C THR A 8 -6.15 -45.42 -118.42
N THR A 9 -5.85 -46.32 -117.49
CA THR A 9 -4.48 -46.46 -116.97
C THR A 9 -3.66 -46.94 -118.15
N GLY A 10 -3.37 -46.01 -119.06
CA GLY A 10 -2.40 -46.22 -120.11
C GLY A 10 -1.12 -46.57 -119.37
N GLU A 11 -0.62 -47.77 -119.59
CA GLU A 11 0.73 -48.14 -119.21
C GLU A 11 1.64 -47.25 -120.07
N VAL A 12 1.90 -46.04 -119.56
CA VAL A 12 2.75 -45.06 -120.21
C VAL A 12 4.17 -45.57 -120.01
N SER A 13 4.60 -46.45 -120.91
CA SER A 13 5.98 -46.89 -120.95
C SER A 13 6.83 -45.74 -121.48
N VAL A 14 7.57 -45.12 -120.55
CA VAL A 14 8.64 -44.20 -120.92
C VAL A 14 9.72 -45.05 -121.56
N SER A 15 10.02 -44.83 -122.84
CA SER A 15 10.96 -45.66 -123.60
C SER A 15 12.07 -44.82 -124.23
N GLY A 16 13.18 -45.48 -124.56
CA GLY A 16 14.34 -44.83 -125.19
C GLY A 16 15.08 -43.90 -124.22
N GLY A 17 15.47 -42.71 -124.71
CA GLY A 17 16.29 -41.76 -123.94
C GLY A 17 15.64 -41.26 -122.65
N ALA A 18 14.31 -41.18 -122.60
CA ALA A 18 13.58 -40.68 -121.44
C ALA A 18 13.60 -41.68 -120.26
N ALA A 19 13.59 -42.99 -120.52
CA ALA A 19 13.72 -44.01 -119.48
C ALA A 19 15.10 -43.95 -118.82
N LYS A 20 16.16 -43.83 -119.63
CA LYS A 20 17.53 -43.65 -119.16
C LYS A 20 17.70 -42.36 -118.34
N TRP A 21 17.03 -41.27 -118.74
CA TRP A 21 17.05 -40.02 -117.98
C TRP A 21 16.33 -40.16 -116.62
N LEU A 22 15.18 -40.83 -116.59
CA LEU A 22 14.43 -41.10 -115.36
C LEU A 22 15.22 -41.97 -114.39
N GLU A 23 15.81 -43.06 -114.88
CA GLU A 23 16.69 -43.92 -114.07
C GLU A 23 17.87 -43.13 -113.49
N ALA A 24 18.52 -42.29 -114.31
CA ALA A 24 19.62 -41.45 -113.86
C ALA A 24 19.19 -40.44 -112.78
N ARG A 25 18.06 -39.74 -112.99
CA ARG A 25 17.58 -38.71 -112.06
C ARG A 25 16.98 -39.28 -110.77
N ALA A 26 16.36 -40.45 -110.87
CA ALA A 26 15.87 -41.21 -109.73
C ALA A 26 17.04 -41.72 -108.87
N ALA A 27 18.08 -42.28 -109.50
CA ALA A 27 19.30 -42.68 -108.80
C ALA A 27 19.98 -41.51 -108.08
N GLU A 28 20.06 -40.34 -108.71
CA GLU A 28 20.62 -39.13 -108.10
C GLU A 28 19.81 -38.64 -106.89
N SER A 29 18.49 -38.84 -106.93
CA SER A 29 17.58 -38.49 -105.83
C SER A 29 17.40 -39.62 -104.81
N ASN A 30 18.13 -40.73 -104.97
CA ASN A 30 18.05 -41.95 -104.17
C ASN A 30 16.63 -42.55 -104.08
N LEU A 31 15.89 -42.52 -105.20
CA LEU A 31 14.52 -43.01 -105.35
C LEU A 31 14.45 -44.04 -106.49
N ASP A 32 13.49 -44.96 -106.42
CA ASP A 32 13.17 -45.84 -107.55
C ASP A 32 12.55 -45.05 -108.72
N PRO A 33 12.76 -45.45 -109.99
CA PRO A 33 12.29 -44.71 -111.17
C PRO A 33 10.79 -44.40 -111.15
N ASP A 34 9.98 -45.37 -110.73
CA ASP A 34 8.52 -45.18 -110.61
C ASP A 34 8.14 -44.23 -109.47
N ALA A 35 8.87 -44.26 -108.34
CA ALA A 35 8.65 -43.35 -107.22
C ALA A 35 9.03 -41.91 -107.56
N PHE A 36 10.12 -41.74 -108.30
CA PHE A 36 10.53 -40.44 -108.83
C PHE A 36 9.51 -39.93 -109.85
N LEU A 37 9.03 -40.79 -110.78
CA LEU A 37 7.99 -40.43 -111.75
C LEU A 37 6.70 -40.00 -111.05
N MET A 38 6.25 -40.75 -110.04
CA MET A 38 5.06 -40.40 -109.27
C MET A 38 5.24 -39.07 -108.53
N ARG A 39 6.41 -38.81 -107.93
CA ARG A 39 6.70 -37.53 -107.28
C ARG A 39 6.74 -36.38 -108.28
N LEU A 40 7.27 -36.62 -109.49
CA LEU A 40 7.31 -35.64 -110.56
C LEU A 40 5.90 -35.34 -111.11
N VAL A 41 5.08 -36.37 -111.30
CA VAL A 41 3.67 -36.22 -111.72
C VAL A 41 2.83 -35.59 -110.62
N ALA A 42 3.06 -35.93 -109.35
CA ALA A 42 2.41 -35.29 -108.22
C ALA A 42 2.78 -33.81 -108.14
N ALA A 43 4.08 -33.48 -108.27
CA ALA A 43 4.56 -32.11 -108.35
C ALA A 43 3.92 -31.36 -109.54
N PHE A 44 3.87 -31.99 -110.71
CA PHE A 44 3.26 -31.41 -111.92
C PHE A 44 1.75 -31.21 -111.76
N ARG A 45 1.02 -32.14 -111.13
CA ARG A 45 -0.41 -31.99 -110.83
C ARG A 45 -0.66 -30.91 -109.80
N THR A 46 0.13 -30.82 -108.73
CA THR A 46 0.03 -29.69 -107.79
C THR A 46 0.28 -28.36 -108.48
N VAL A 47 1.19 -28.32 -109.47
CA VAL A 47 1.46 -27.12 -110.30
C VAL A 47 0.28 -26.77 -111.22
N GLU A 48 -0.35 -27.77 -111.84
CA GLU A 48 -1.49 -27.58 -112.74
C GLU A 48 -2.77 -27.18 -111.98
N GLU A 49 -2.97 -27.73 -110.79
CA GLU A 49 -4.19 -27.53 -109.98
C GLU A 49 -4.15 -26.26 -109.13
N SER A 50 -2.97 -25.84 -108.65
CA SER A 50 -2.83 -24.61 -107.85
C SER A 50 -2.81 -23.33 -108.68
N GLY A 51 -2.54 -23.41 -109.99
CA GLY A 51 -2.45 -22.25 -110.90
C GLY A 51 -1.34 -21.24 -110.57
N GLU A 52 -0.74 -21.36 -109.39
CA GLU A 52 0.32 -20.54 -108.84
C GLU A 52 1.22 -21.46 -107.99
N VAL A 53 2.34 -21.84 -108.60
CA VAL A 53 3.42 -22.50 -107.88
C VAL A 53 4.16 -21.40 -107.14
N SER A 54 3.78 -21.15 -105.88
CA SER A 54 4.69 -20.47 -104.96
C SER A 54 5.73 -21.51 -104.54
N PHE A 55 6.66 -21.77 -105.45
CA PHE A 55 7.92 -22.39 -105.08
C PHE A 55 8.56 -21.41 -104.09
N ALA A 56 8.98 -21.90 -102.92
CA ALA A 56 9.79 -21.09 -102.01
C ALA A 56 10.86 -20.44 -102.87
N THR A 57 10.78 -19.13 -103.00
CA THR A 57 11.71 -18.41 -103.84
C THR A 57 13.08 -18.53 -103.20
N GLU A 58 14.15 -18.35 -103.97
CA GLU A 58 15.49 -18.25 -103.37
C GLU A 58 15.47 -17.23 -102.22
N SER A 59 14.69 -16.14 -102.36
CA SER A 59 14.48 -15.14 -101.31
C SER A 59 13.80 -15.66 -100.03
N ASP A 60 12.87 -16.63 -100.11
CA ASP A 60 12.22 -17.19 -98.91
C ASP A 60 13.17 -18.14 -98.17
N LEU A 61 13.97 -18.91 -98.93
CA LEU A 61 15.01 -19.76 -98.37
C LEU A 61 16.16 -18.94 -97.78
N ASP A 62 16.52 -17.83 -98.42
CA ASP A 62 17.50 -16.87 -97.90
C ASP A 62 17.01 -16.25 -96.58
N SER A 63 15.75 -15.84 -96.49
CA SER A 63 15.16 -15.29 -95.25
C SER A 63 15.14 -16.31 -94.11
N VAL A 64 14.80 -17.58 -94.39
CA VAL A 64 14.84 -18.64 -93.37
C VAL A 64 16.29 -18.95 -92.99
N SER A 65 17.23 -18.89 -93.93
CA SER A 65 18.66 -19.06 -93.64
C SER A 65 19.16 -17.96 -92.72
N GLU A 66 18.82 -16.69 -92.99
CA GLU A 66 19.14 -15.55 -92.14
C GLU A 66 18.54 -15.70 -90.74
N GLU A 67 17.28 -16.18 -90.62
CA GLU A 67 16.64 -16.41 -89.33
C GLU A 67 17.28 -17.57 -88.54
N VAL A 68 17.67 -18.64 -89.22
CA VAL A 68 18.41 -19.76 -88.61
C VAL A 68 19.81 -19.30 -88.17
N GLU A 69 20.49 -18.48 -88.96
CA GLU A 69 21.78 -17.88 -88.59
C GLU A 69 21.63 -16.96 -87.37
N ALA A 70 20.59 -16.13 -87.32
CA ALA A 70 20.29 -15.27 -86.17
C ALA A 70 19.98 -16.08 -84.91
N LEU A 71 19.11 -17.09 -85.01
CA LEU A 71 18.79 -17.99 -83.90
C LEU A 71 20.00 -18.79 -83.43
N SER A 72 20.87 -19.21 -84.34
CA SER A 72 22.12 -19.88 -83.98
C SER A 72 23.02 -18.92 -83.20
N GLY A 73 23.13 -17.66 -83.61
CA GLY A 73 23.86 -16.63 -82.87
C GLY A 73 23.26 -16.33 -81.49
N ASP A 74 21.93 -16.33 -81.36
CA ASP A 74 21.24 -16.17 -80.08
C ASP A 74 21.49 -17.36 -79.14
N VAL A 75 21.50 -18.58 -79.69
CA VAL A 75 21.83 -19.80 -78.94
C VAL A 75 23.28 -19.75 -78.45
N ASP A 76 24.23 -19.41 -79.32
CA ASP A 76 25.64 -19.25 -78.94
C ASP A 76 25.79 -18.20 -77.82
N SER A 77 25.09 -17.07 -77.92
CA SER A 77 25.09 -16.03 -76.87
C SER A 77 24.49 -16.50 -75.55
N LEU A 78 23.40 -17.28 -75.59
CA LEU A 78 22.78 -17.81 -74.38
C LEU A 78 23.63 -18.90 -73.73
N GLU A 79 24.30 -19.72 -74.54
CA GLU A 79 25.28 -20.68 -74.05
C GLU A 79 26.42 -19.95 -73.32
N ASP A 80 26.97 -18.89 -73.90
CA ASP A 80 27.99 -18.04 -73.26
C ASP A 80 27.49 -17.43 -71.93
N ASP A 81 26.26 -16.91 -71.89
CA ASP A 81 25.65 -16.35 -70.68
C ASP A 81 25.45 -17.41 -69.59
N LEU A 82 24.97 -18.61 -69.94
CA LEU A 82 24.83 -19.72 -69.01
C LEU A 82 26.18 -20.16 -68.44
N ASP A 83 27.18 -20.20 -69.30
CA ASP A 83 28.55 -20.54 -68.94
C ASP A 83 29.16 -19.47 -68.01
N ALA A 84 28.86 -18.20 -68.23
CA ALA A 84 29.24 -17.10 -67.34
C ALA A 84 28.54 -17.20 -65.98
N LEU A 85 27.22 -17.38 -65.96
CA LEU A 85 26.42 -17.48 -64.73
C LEU A 85 26.81 -18.71 -63.90
N ARG A 86 27.14 -19.81 -64.57
CA ARG A 86 27.65 -21.02 -63.92
C ARG A 86 28.98 -20.74 -63.21
N ARG A 87 29.92 -20.07 -63.88
CA ARG A 87 31.21 -19.69 -63.28
C ARG A 87 31.02 -18.74 -62.10
N GLU A 88 30.11 -17.77 -62.21
CA GLU A 88 29.76 -16.86 -61.13
C GLU A 88 29.17 -17.62 -59.92
N THR A 89 28.20 -18.51 -60.15
CA THR A 89 27.59 -19.32 -59.08
C THR A 89 28.61 -20.23 -58.40
N GLU A 90 29.51 -20.86 -59.17
CA GLU A 90 30.59 -21.70 -58.62
C GLU A 90 31.55 -20.85 -57.76
N ALA A 91 31.84 -19.61 -58.16
CA ALA A 91 32.66 -18.69 -57.38
C ALA A 91 31.96 -18.22 -56.09
N ASP A 92 30.67 -17.85 -56.16
CA ASP A 92 29.88 -17.41 -55.00
C ASP A 92 29.73 -18.52 -53.96
N VAL A 93 29.51 -19.77 -54.41
CA VAL A 93 29.45 -20.92 -53.52
C VAL A 93 30.78 -21.14 -52.79
N GLU A 94 31.90 -20.97 -53.49
CA GLU A 94 33.22 -21.08 -52.85
C GLU A 94 33.48 -19.92 -51.87
N ASP A 95 33.08 -18.68 -52.18
CA ASP A 95 33.16 -17.53 -51.24
C ASP A 95 32.35 -17.80 -49.96
N VAL A 96 31.09 -18.23 -50.11
CA VAL A 96 30.24 -18.55 -48.96
C VAL A 96 30.84 -19.68 -48.13
N ARG A 97 31.38 -20.71 -48.78
CA ARG A 97 32.04 -21.82 -48.11
C ARG A 97 33.27 -21.36 -47.35
N GLU A 98 34.11 -20.51 -47.95
CA GLU A 98 35.27 -19.93 -47.28
C GLU A 98 34.84 -19.12 -46.05
N ARG A 99 33.82 -18.27 -46.19
CA ARG A 99 33.29 -17.47 -45.07
C ARG A 99 32.70 -18.32 -43.95
N VAL A 100 32.00 -19.40 -44.27
CA VAL A 100 31.46 -20.32 -43.25
C VAL A 100 32.60 -21.02 -42.51
N VAL A 101 33.66 -21.43 -43.20
CA VAL A 101 34.85 -22.00 -42.56
C VAL A 101 35.52 -20.96 -41.66
N GLN A 102 35.73 -19.73 -42.15
CA GLN A 102 36.30 -18.64 -41.35
C GLN A 102 35.46 -18.36 -40.08
N VAL A 103 34.13 -18.36 -40.19
CA VAL A 103 33.23 -18.18 -39.04
C VAL A 103 33.31 -19.38 -38.09
N ALA A 104 33.35 -20.60 -38.61
CA ALA A 104 33.46 -21.80 -37.79
C ALA A 104 34.79 -21.84 -37.03
N GLU A 105 35.90 -21.50 -37.69
CA GLU A 105 37.22 -21.40 -37.07
C GLU A 105 37.26 -20.26 -36.04
N ALA A 106 36.69 -19.10 -36.34
CA ALA A 106 36.60 -17.99 -35.38
C ALA A 106 35.73 -18.36 -34.16
N LEU A 107 34.64 -19.12 -34.37
CA LEU A 107 33.81 -19.63 -33.28
C LEU A 107 34.54 -20.69 -32.45
N ASP A 108 35.28 -21.60 -33.09
CA ASP A 108 36.11 -22.62 -32.41
C ASP A 108 37.24 -21.98 -31.60
N GLU A 109 37.87 -20.91 -32.11
CA GLU A 109 38.85 -20.11 -31.38
C GLU A 109 38.21 -19.32 -30.22
N THR A 110 37.00 -18.81 -30.41
CA THR A 110 36.30 -17.99 -29.40
C THR A 110 35.67 -18.85 -28.31
N ALA A 111 35.27 -20.08 -28.63
CA ALA A 111 34.54 -20.95 -27.73
C ALA A 111 34.81 -22.42 -28.08
N ASP A 112 35.94 -22.94 -27.58
CA ASP A 112 36.11 -24.39 -27.43
C ASP A 112 34.87 -24.95 -26.70
N ALA A 113 34.44 -26.17 -27.01
CA ALA A 113 33.27 -26.80 -26.39
C ALA A 113 33.37 -26.89 -24.84
N SER A 114 34.57 -26.73 -24.30
CA SER A 114 34.88 -26.67 -22.87
C SER A 114 35.23 -25.27 -22.34
N HIS A 115 34.99 -24.20 -23.12
CA HIS A 115 35.21 -22.83 -22.66
C HIS A 115 34.29 -22.52 -21.46
N ASP A 116 34.91 -22.37 -20.30
CA ASP A 116 34.25 -21.93 -19.08
C ASP A 116 34.21 -20.40 -18.99
N HIS A 117 33.25 -19.88 -18.23
CA HIS A 117 33.17 -18.46 -17.90
C HIS A 117 33.54 -18.22 -16.43
N PRO A 118 34.83 -18.21 -16.07
CA PRO A 118 35.27 -18.05 -14.68
C PRO A 118 34.75 -16.76 -14.03
N GLU A 119 34.64 -15.66 -14.79
CA GLU A 119 34.08 -14.40 -14.29
C GLU A 119 32.60 -14.54 -13.93
N LEU A 120 31.80 -15.27 -14.73
CA LEU A 120 30.40 -15.52 -14.41
C LEU A 120 30.28 -16.41 -13.17
N THR A 121 31.10 -17.46 -13.06
CA THR A 121 31.15 -18.32 -11.88
C THR A 121 31.51 -17.53 -10.63
N GLU A 122 32.55 -16.70 -10.67
CA GLU A 122 32.96 -15.84 -9.55
C GLU A 122 31.85 -14.85 -9.14
N ARG A 123 31.16 -14.28 -10.12
CA ARG A 123 29.99 -13.41 -9.87
C ARG A 123 28.83 -14.17 -9.23
N MET A 124 28.57 -15.41 -9.66
CA MET A 124 27.54 -16.26 -9.06
C MET A 124 27.90 -16.67 -7.64
N ASP A 125 29.16 -17.02 -7.38
CA ASP A 125 29.64 -17.35 -6.04
C ASP A 125 29.56 -16.13 -5.11
N THR A 126 29.97 -14.96 -5.60
CA THR A 126 29.84 -13.68 -4.87
C THR A 126 28.38 -13.35 -4.57
N ALA A 127 27.49 -13.52 -5.55
CA ALA A 127 26.06 -13.31 -5.35
C ALA A 127 25.47 -14.31 -4.35
N ALA A 128 25.87 -15.58 -4.42
CA ALA A 128 25.44 -16.61 -3.49
C ALA A 128 25.88 -16.29 -2.05
N GLU A 129 27.11 -15.80 -1.88
CA GLU A 129 27.63 -15.41 -0.56
C GLU A 129 26.92 -14.16 -0.03
N THR A 130 26.68 -13.15 -0.89
CA THR A 130 25.89 -11.97 -0.54
C THR A 130 24.49 -12.35 -0.09
N VAL A 131 23.83 -13.28 -0.78
CA VAL A 131 22.50 -13.76 -0.41
C VAL A 131 22.52 -14.51 0.93
N LYS A 132 23.57 -15.29 1.22
CA LYS A 132 23.72 -15.92 2.55
C LYS A 132 23.89 -14.87 3.65
N HIS A 133 24.71 -13.85 3.41
CA HIS A 133 24.94 -12.77 4.36
C HIS A 133 23.64 -12.01 4.66
N LEU A 134 22.93 -11.55 3.63
CA LEU A 134 21.65 -10.85 3.79
C LEU A 134 20.60 -11.71 4.53
N ARG A 135 20.57 -13.02 4.29
CA ARG A 135 19.69 -13.94 5.03
C ARG A 135 20.10 -14.07 6.50
N ALA A 136 21.39 -13.99 6.84
CA ALA A 136 21.83 -13.97 8.22
C ALA A 136 21.45 -12.66 8.91
N GLU A 137 21.69 -11.53 8.25
CA GLU A 137 21.29 -10.21 8.74
C GLU A 137 19.77 -10.09 8.94
N THR A 138 18.97 -10.59 7.99
CA THR A 138 17.51 -10.59 8.13
C THR A 138 17.05 -11.40 9.34
N ARG A 139 17.70 -12.55 9.62
CA ARG A 139 17.38 -13.34 10.82
C ARG A 139 17.76 -12.61 12.10
N ALA A 140 18.96 -12.02 12.14
CA ALA A 140 19.40 -11.24 13.29
C ALA A 140 18.45 -10.06 13.58
N VAL A 141 18.04 -9.32 12.54
CA VAL A 141 17.07 -8.23 12.68
C VAL A 141 15.70 -8.75 13.12
N SER A 142 15.26 -9.91 12.63
CA SER A 142 14.00 -10.52 13.09
C SER A 142 14.07 -10.91 14.57
N GLU A 143 15.17 -11.50 15.02
CA GLU A 143 15.42 -11.83 16.43
C GLU A 143 15.44 -10.56 17.30
N GLU A 144 16.14 -9.51 16.89
CA GLU A 144 16.15 -8.22 17.59
C GLU A 144 14.76 -7.58 17.69
N VAL A 145 13.93 -7.72 16.65
CA VAL A 145 12.54 -7.21 16.66
C VAL A 145 11.66 -8.04 17.60
N GLU A 146 11.86 -9.35 17.69
CA GLU A 146 11.16 -10.21 18.65
C GLU A 146 11.55 -9.87 20.08
N ASP A 147 12.84 -9.71 20.37
CA ASP A 147 13.36 -9.30 21.67
C ASP A 147 12.81 -7.92 22.08
N LEU A 148 12.78 -6.95 21.15
CA LEU A 148 12.24 -5.62 21.41
C LEU A 148 10.73 -5.67 21.70
N ARG A 149 9.99 -6.55 21.04
CA ARG A 149 8.54 -6.72 21.29
C ARG A 149 8.28 -7.35 22.65
N GLU A 150 9.06 -8.36 23.04
CA GLU A 150 8.99 -8.97 24.36
C GLU A 150 9.30 -7.95 25.44
N TRP A 151 10.42 -7.22 25.32
CA TRP A 151 10.78 -6.15 26.23
C TRP A 151 9.72 -5.05 26.32
N ALA A 152 9.14 -4.65 25.18
CA ALA A 152 8.08 -3.64 25.17
C ALA A 152 6.84 -4.16 25.92
N THR A 153 6.44 -5.41 25.67
CA THR A 153 5.26 -6.01 26.30
C THR A 153 5.45 -6.12 27.82
N GLU A 154 6.57 -6.69 28.26
CA GLU A 154 6.93 -6.78 29.68
C GLU A 154 7.03 -5.38 30.33
N GLY A 155 7.61 -4.42 29.62
CA GLY A 155 7.71 -3.04 30.09
C GLY A 155 6.34 -2.41 30.30
N PHE A 156 5.41 -2.56 29.34
CA PHE A 156 4.06 -2.02 29.46
C PHE A 156 3.27 -2.68 30.58
N GLU A 157 3.33 -4.01 30.72
CA GLU A 157 2.70 -4.74 31.83
C GLU A 157 3.19 -4.21 33.19
N ASN A 158 4.50 -4.04 33.36
CA ASN A 158 5.05 -3.46 34.58
C ASN A 158 4.59 -2.01 34.82
N TYR A 159 4.46 -1.19 33.77
CA TYR A 159 3.94 0.17 33.94
C TYR A 159 2.46 0.18 34.32
N GLU A 160 1.65 -0.70 33.74
CA GLU A 160 0.23 -0.86 34.11
C GLU A 160 0.10 -1.27 35.58
N ASP A 161 0.87 -2.26 36.04
CA ASP A 161 0.91 -2.68 37.45
C ASP A 161 1.26 -1.52 38.40
N VAL A 162 2.25 -0.70 38.02
CA VAL A 162 2.65 0.47 38.81
C VAL A 162 1.54 1.52 38.84
N LEU A 163 0.87 1.79 37.71
CA LEU A 163 -0.21 2.78 37.64
C LEU A 163 -1.46 2.30 38.39
N GLU A 164 -1.78 1.02 38.34
CA GLU A 164 -2.85 0.41 39.13
C GLU A 164 -2.54 0.59 40.62
N TYR A 165 -1.36 0.17 41.07
CA TYR A 165 -0.93 0.36 42.46
C TYR A 165 -0.99 1.82 42.92
N LEU A 166 -0.51 2.77 42.10
CA LEU A 166 -0.54 4.19 42.43
C LEU A 166 -1.97 4.74 42.50
N THR A 167 -2.86 4.27 41.63
CA THR A 167 -4.27 4.68 41.62
C THR A 167 -4.98 4.14 42.86
N GLU A 168 -4.86 2.83 43.13
CA GLU A 168 -5.42 2.20 44.33
C GLU A 168 -4.91 2.85 45.61
N THR A 169 -3.60 3.14 45.68
CA THR A 169 -3.00 3.81 46.83
C THR A 169 -3.53 5.24 46.98
N THR A 170 -3.75 5.96 45.89
CA THR A 170 -4.28 7.33 45.92
C THR A 170 -5.73 7.33 46.40
N GLU A 171 -6.56 6.40 45.91
CA GLU A 171 -7.94 6.23 46.36
C GLU A 171 -8.02 5.86 47.86
N ASP A 172 -7.16 4.95 48.33
CA ASP A 172 -7.06 4.59 49.76
C ASP A 172 -6.59 5.77 50.62
N LEU A 173 -5.65 6.58 50.12
CA LEU A 173 -5.22 7.80 50.81
C LEU A 173 -6.32 8.85 50.87
N ASP A 174 -7.07 9.03 49.79
CA ASP A 174 -8.20 9.97 49.72
C ASP A 174 -9.29 9.59 50.72
N GLU A 175 -9.67 8.31 50.79
CA GLU A 175 -10.64 7.80 51.77
C GLU A 175 -10.17 8.06 53.21
N LYS A 176 -8.88 7.80 53.48
CA LYS A 176 -8.27 8.05 54.81
C LYS A 176 -8.24 9.53 55.15
N VAL A 177 -7.89 10.41 54.21
CA VAL A 177 -7.87 11.86 54.42
C VAL A 177 -9.29 12.38 54.66
N GLY A 178 -10.28 11.96 53.86
CA GLY A 178 -11.69 12.31 54.06
C GLY A 178 -12.21 11.84 55.43
N THR A 179 -11.82 10.65 55.87
CA THR A 179 -12.14 10.15 57.21
C THR A 179 -11.50 11.01 58.31
N LEU A 180 -10.22 11.37 58.17
CA LEU A 180 -9.53 12.22 59.14
C LEU A 180 -10.12 13.63 59.19
N ALA A 181 -10.51 14.19 58.04
CA ALA A 181 -11.18 15.49 57.96
C ALA A 181 -12.52 15.48 58.73
N ARG A 182 -13.36 14.47 58.51
CA ARG A 182 -14.63 14.28 59.25
C ARG A 182 -14.39 14.20 60.76
N VAL A 183 -13.43 13.38 61.18
CA VAL A 183 -13.09 13.25 62.61
C VAL A 183 -12.58 14.56 63.18
N LEU A 184 -11.77 15.32 62.45
CA LEU A 184 -11.26 16.61 62.90
C LEU A 184 -12.38 17.63 63.07
N VAL A 185 -13.32 17.72 62.12
CA VAL A 185 -14.51 18.58 62.20
C VAL A 185 -15.35 18.20 63.41
N ASP A 186 -15.60 16.91 63.64
CA ASP A 186 -16.36 16.43 64.80
C ASP A 186 -15.68 16.76 66.13
N VAL A 187 -14.35 16.57 66.21
CA VAL A 187 -13.57 16.97 67.39
C VAL A 187 -13.69 18.48 67.60
N ARG A 188 -13.53 19.30 66.57
CA ARG A 188 -13.61 20.76 66.69
C ARG A 188 -14.99 21.20 67.16
N ARG A 189 -16.07 20.69 66.56
CA ARG A 189 -17.46 20.94 67.00
C ARG A 189 -17.67 20.53 68.46
N SER A 190 -17.17 19.36 68.87
CA SER A 190 -17.27 18.90 70.25
C SER A 190 -16.51 19.81 71.23
N THR A 191 -15.32 20.27 70.87
CA THR A 191 -14.52 21.19 71.70
C THR A 191 -15.19 22.55 71.86
N ARG A 192 -15.83 23.07 70.81
CA ARG A 192 -16.61 24.31 70.88
C ARG A 192 -17.84 24.17 71.76
N ALA A 193 -18.60 23.09 71.62
CA ALA A 193 -19.75 22.82 72.45
C ALA A 193 -19.35 22.71 73.94
N LEU A 194 -18.22 22.07 74.23
CA LEU A 194 -17.66 22.01 75.58
C LEU A 194 -17.22 23.39 76.08
N ALA A 195 -16.52 24.18 75.25
CA ALA A 195 -16.07 25.51 75.62
C ALA A 195 -17.24 26.46 75.91
N ALA A 196 -18.27 26.46 75.06
CA ALA A 196 -19.49 27.25 75.26
C ALA A 196 -20.21 26.86 76.57
N ALA A 197 -20.35 25.55 76.82
CA ALA A 197 -20.97 25.07 78.06
C ALA A 197 -20.14 25.44 79.31
N GLU A 198 -18.80 25.47 79.21
CA GLU A 198 -17.94 25.95 80.29
C GLU A 198 -18.05 27.46 80.49
N GLU A 199 -18.16 28.25 79.43
CA GLU A 199 -18.38 29.70 79.50
C GLU A 199 -19.72 30.03 80.17
N GLU A 200 -20.81 29.34 79.80
CA GLU A 200 -22.12 29.48 80.42
C GLU A 200 -22.07 29.20 81.93
N ARG A 201 -21.43 28.10 82.32
CA ARG A 201 -21.21 27.76 83.73
C ARG A 201 -20.35 28.79 84.46
N ALA A 202 -19.28 29.27 83.81
CA ALA A 202 -18.40 30.29 84.38
C ALA A 202 -19.15 31.62 84.57
N ALA A 203 -20.01 32.00 83.62
CA ALA A 203 -20.84 33.19 83.70
C ALA A 203 -21.85 33.11 84.85
N ALA A 204 -22.53 31.98 85.01
CA ALA A 204 -23.42 31.71 86.14
C ALA A 204 -22.65 31.71 87.47
N GLY A 205 -21.46 31.10 87.50
CA GLY A 205 -20.56 31.10 88.65
C GLY A 205 -20.12 32.50 89.06
N ALA A 206 -19.78 33.36 88.10
CA ALA A 206 -19.42 34.76 88.33
C ALA A 206 -20.59 35.55 88.92
N LEU A 207 -21.81 35.37 88.41
CA LEU A 207 -23.02 36.03 88.95
C LEU A 207 -23.29 35.59 90.40
N LYS A 208 -23.19 34.29 90.69
CA LYS A 208 -23.31 33.75 92.04
C LYS A 208 -22.25 34.31 92.98
N HIS A 209 -21.01 34.45 92.50
CA HIS A 209 -19.92 35.05 93.27
C HIS A 209 -20.21 36.52 93.60
N MET A 210 -20.58 37.33 92.60
CA MET A 210 -20.94 38.75 92.78
C MET A 210 -22.13 38.92 93.74
N ALA A 211 -23.14 38.06 93.64
CA ALA A 211 -24.28 38.06 94.56
C ALA A 211 -23.85 37.73 95.99
N ASN A 212 -22.97 36.74 96.16
CA ASN A 212 -22.44 36.35 97.47
C ASN A 212 -21.58 37.45 98.10
N GLU A 213 -20.72 38.13 97.33
CA GLU A 213 -19.93 39.28 97.80
C GLU A 213 -20.82 40.43 98.29
N GLN A 214 -21.98 40.63 97.66
CA GLN A 214 -22.94 41.67 98.01
C GLN A 214 -23.98 41.22 99.06
N GLY A 215 -23.99 39.95 99.47
CA GLY A 215 -24.93 39.38 100.43
C GLY A 215 -26.36 39.19 99.89
N VAL A 216 -26.51 39.11 98.57
CA VAL A 216 -27.79 39.00 97.87
C VAL A 216 -28.09 37.52 97.57
N ARG A 217 -29.33 37.08 97.85
CA ARG A 217 -29.82 35.74 97.47
C ARG A 217 -30.83 35.77 96.35
N GLU A 218 -31.69 36.77 96.36
CA GLU A 218 -32.79 36.95 95.41
C GLU A 218 -32.65 38.34 94.77
N GLY A 219 -32.78 38.39 93.44
CA GLY A 219 -32.71 39.62 92.66
C GLY A 219 -33.86 39.71 91.66
N VAL A 220 -34.23 40.94 91.29
CA VAL A 220 -35.28 41.20 90.30
C VAL A 220 -34.63 41.42 88.92
N CYS A 221 -35.11 40.71 87.90
CA CYS A 221 -34.66 40.91 86.52
C CYS A 221 -34.97 42.34 86.05
N GLU A 222 -33.99 43.04 85.48
CA GLU A 222 -34.17 44.39 84.93
C GLU A 222 -35.20 44.44 83.78
N GLU A 223 -35.22 43.43 82.90
CA GLU A 223 -36.07 43.44 81.69
C GLU A 223 -37.53 43.06 81.96
N CYS A 224 -37.77 42.01 82.77
CA CYS A 224 -39.10 41.43 82.94
C CYS A 224 -39.65 41.52 84.37
N GLU A 225 -38.90 42.15 85.28
CA GLU A 225 -39.28 42.42 86.67
C GLU A 225 -39.65 41.19 87.53
N ASN A 226 -39.34 39.98 87.07
CA ASN A 226 -39.57 38.75 87.84
C ASN A 226 -38.46 38.55 88.89
N ALA A 227 -38.83 38.02 90.06
CA ALA A 227 -37.88 37.66 91.10
C ALA A 227 -37.18 36.32 90.77
N VAL A 228 -35.86 36.29 90.91
CA VAL A 228 -35.01 35.14 90.55
C VAL A 228 -34.08 34.82 91.73
N ASP A 229 -34.06 33.54 92.13
CA ASP A 229 -33.09 33.02 93.09
C ASP A 229 -31.76 32.76 92.38
N ILE A 230 -30.75 33.56 92.72
CA ILE A 230 -29.45 33.56 92.04
C ILE A 230 -28.69 32.25 92.33
N ALA A 231 -28.91 31.62 93.49
CA ALA A 231 -28.21 30.40 93.88
C ALA A 231 -28.61 29.19 93.02
N LEU A 232 -29.84 29.18 92.51
CA LEU A 232 -30.42 28.09 91.72
C LEU A 232 -30.13 28.20 90.21
N LEU A 233 -29.54 29.30 89.75
CA LEU A 233 -29.21 29.48 88.33
C LEU A 233 -28.18 28.45 87.85
N THR A 234 -28.49 27.72 86.79
CA THR A 234 -27.51 26.88 86.08
C THR A 234 -26.72 27.67 85.07
N ASP A 235 -27.35 28.70 84.50
CA ASP A 235 -26.85 29.51 83.39
C ASP A 235 -27.05 31.00 83.70
N ALA A 236 -26.33 31.87 82.99
CA ALA A 236 -26.35 33.32 83.21
C ALA A 236 -27.58 34.02 82.60
N THR A 237 -28.75 33.37 82.60
CA THR A 237 -29.93 33.81 81.85
C THR A 237 -31.18 33.77 82.72
N CYS A 238 -32.09 34.72 82.51
CA CYS A 238 -33.35 34.79 83.23
C CYS A 238 -34.29 33.63 82.84
N PRO A 239 -34.79 32.81 83.79
CA PRO A 239 -35.65 31.66 83.48
C PRO A 239 -37.04 32.05 82.94
N PHE A 240 -37.43 33.32 83.02
CA PHE A 240 -38.76 33.79 82.62
C PHE A 240 -38.78 34.47 81.24
N CYS A 241 -37.76 35.27 80.91
CA CYS A 241 -37.69 36.04 79.67
C CYS A 241 -36.45 35.76 78.81
N GLN A 242 -35.55 34.89 79.29
CA GLN A 242 -34.33 34.49 78.60
C GLN A 242 -33.30 35.61 78.33
N SER A 243 -33.39 36.73 79.05
CA SER A 243 -32.37 37.78 78.98
C SER A 243 -31.08 37.37 79.71
N THR A 244 -29.91 37.65 79.11
CA THR A 244 -28.60 37.38 79.70
C THR A 244 -28.27 38.39 80.79
N PHE A 245 -27.80 37.91 81.94
CA PHE A 245 -27.39 38.74 83.07
C PHE A 245 -25.94 39.22 82.93
N SER A 246 -25.76 40.53 82.96
CA SER A 246 -24.46 41.19 82.89
C SER A 246 -23.83 41.40 84.28
N GLY A 247 -24.65 41.51 85.34
CA GLY A 247 -24.17 41.78 86.69
C GLY A 247 -25.27 41.79 87.76
N VAL A 248 -24.86 42.09 88.99
CA VAL A 248 -25.74 42.23 90.15
C VAL A 248 -25.49 43.60 90.76
N GLU A 249 -26.52 44.43 90.83
CA GLU A 249 -26.44 45.75 91.47
C GLU A 249 -27.34 45.78 92.71
N SER A 250 -26.74 46.08 93.87
CA SER A 250 -27.47 46.24 95.12
C SER A 250 -27.59 47.71 95.49
N SER A 251 -28.83 48.20 95.63
CA SER A 251 -29.08 49.55 96.15
C SER A 251 -29.50 49.47 97.62
N ARG A 252 -28.72 50.07 98.52
CA ARG A 252 -29.11 50.23 99.92
C ARG A 252 -30.04 51.43 100.04
N ARG A 253 -31.35 51.22 99.84
CA ARG A 253 -32.35 52.29 100.00
C ARG A 253 -33.14 52.11 101.28
N PHE A 254 -32.92 53.03 102.23
CA PHE A 254 -33.67 53.20 103.49
C PHE A 254 -33.74 51.99 104.44
N GLY A 255 -32.92 52.05 105.49
CA GLY A 255 -33.26 51.51 106.81
C GLY A 255 -33.12 50.01 107.01
N LEU A 256 -33.81 49.14 106.26
CA LEU A 256 -33.91 47.71 106.60
C LEU A 256 -34.17 46.75 105.41
N PHE A 257 -34.34 47.24 104.17
CA PHE A 257 -34.62 46.37 103.01
C PHE A 257 -33.56 46.56 101.93
N GLN A 258 -32.84 45.48 101.59
CA GLN A 258 -31.92 45.45 100.45
C GLN A 258 -32.70 44.94 99.23
N SER A 259 -32.78 45.72 98.17
CA SER A 259 -33.27 45.27 96.86
C SER A 259 -32.09 45.13 95.91
N ALA A 260 -31.98 43.98 95.26
CA ALA A 260 -30.99 43.73 94.24
C ALA A 260 -31.66 43.62 92.88
N THR A 261 -31.06 44.25 91.89
CA THR A 261 -31.46 44.16 90.49
C THR A 261 -30.40 43.38 89.74
N LEU A 262 -30.85 42.39 88.96
CA LEU A 262 -30.01 41.67 88.01
C LEU A 262 -29.99 42.46 86.72
N THR A 263 -28.84 43.08 86.42
CA THR A 263 -28.70 43.88 85.20
C THR A 263 -28.62 42.96 84.00
N THR A 264 -29.30 43.33 82.93
CA THR A 264 -29.33 42.56 81.68
C THR A 264 -28.51 43.23 80.60
N GLY A 265 -27.82 42.45 79.77
CA GLY A 265 -27.06 42.96 78.64
C GLY A 265 -26.11 41.92 78.07
N GLU A 266 -25.74 42.06 76.80
CA GLU A 266 -24.67 41.25 76.22
C GLU A 266 -23.35 41.57 76.94
N ARG A 267 -22.73 40.55 77.55
CA ARG A 267 -21.30 40.65 77.83
C ARG A 267 -20.60 40.72 76.48
N PRO A 268 -19.67 41.67 76.27
CA PRO A 268 -18.91 41.72 75.02
C PRO A 268 -18.17 40.39 74.90
N ALA A 269 -18.54 39.59 73.90
CA ALA A 269 -17.78 38.42 73.54
C ALA A 269 -16.37 38.88 73.23
N LEU A 270 -15.36 38.22 73.80
CA LEU A 270 -14.01 38.38 73.30
C LEU A 270 -14.03 37.83 71.87
N GLU A 271 -14.06 38.72 70.88
CA GLU A 271 -14.07 38.37 69.47
C GLU A 271 -12.89 37.44 69.18
N ALA A 272 -13.17 36.15 69.05
CA ALA A 272 -12.31 35.26 68.30
C ALA A 272 -12.38 35.74 66.85
N PRO A 273 -11.23 35.86 66.16
CA PRO A 273 -11.20 36.43 64.82
C PRO A 273 -12.10 35.63 63.87
N ASP A 274 -12.89 36.34 63.03
CA ASP A 274 -13.84 35.81 62.04
C ASP A 274 -13.26 34.79 61.03
N VAL A 275 -11.95 34.53 61.11
CA VAL A 275 -11.22 33.56 60.29
C VAL A 275 -11.61 32.12 60.65
N GLU A 276 -12.20 31.88 61.82
CA GLU A 276 -12.48 30.52 62.29
C GLU A 276 -13.73 29.88 61.71
N ASP A 277 -14.80 30.64 61.48
CA ASP A 277 -16.07 30.15 60.91
C ASP A 277 -15.92 29.87 59.41
N SER A 278 -15.19 30.74 58.68
CA SER A 278 -14.95 30.53 57.24
C SER A 278 -14.16 29.24 56.95
N LEU A 279 -13.31 28.82 57.87
CA LEU A 279 -12.52 27.59 57.73
C LEU A 279 -13.35 26.33 58.00
N ASP A 280 -14.40 26.41 58.82
CA ASP A 280 -15.28 25.27 59.04
C ASP A 280 -16.24 25.08 57.88
N ASP A 281 -16.81 26.16 57.35
CA ASP A 281 -17.66 26.09 56.15
C ASP A 281 -16.86 25.52 54.96
N GLU A 282 -15.60 25.95 54.80
CA GLU A 282 -14.70 25.45 53.74
C GLU A 282 -14.28 23.98 53.96
N LEU A 283 -14.07 23.55 55.21
CA LEU A 283 -13.78 22.15 55.54
C LEU A 283 -15.02 21.25 55.41
N GLU A 284 -16.21 21.75 55.72
CA GLU A 284 -17.46 21.01 55.53
C GLU A 284 -17.77 20.80 54.05
N GLU A 285 -17.56 21.82 53.21
CA GLU A 285 -17.72 21.71 51.75
C GLU A 285 -16.76 20.68 51.15
N LEU A 286 -15.52 20.60 51.64
CA LEU A 286 -14.52 19.61 51.19
C LEU A 286 -14.79 18.17 51.68
N VAL A 287 -15.67 17.99 52.66
CA VAL A 287 -15.99 16.68 53.26
C VAL A 287 -17.24 16.05 52.63
N ASP A 288 -18.10 16.90 52.03
CA ASP A 288 -19.37 16.54 51.38
C ASP A 288 -19.24 16.27 49.86
N GLU A 289 -18.08 16.58 49.24
CA GLU A 289 -17.69 16.14 47.89
C GLU A 289 -17.11 14.71 47.90
#